data_AF-D9PKE5-F1
#
_entry.id   AF-D9PKE5-F1
#
_cell.length_a   1.000
_cell.length_b   1.000
_cell.length_c   1.000
_cell.angle_alpha   90.00
_cell.angle_beta   90.00
_cell.angle_gamma   90.00
#
_symmetry.space_group_name_H-M   'P 1'
#
loop_
_entity.id
_entity.type
_entity.pdbx_description
1 polymer ?
#
loop_
_entity_poly.entity_id
_entity_poly.type
_entity_poly.pdbx_seq_one_letter_code
_entity_poly.pdbx_strand_id
1 'polypeptide(L)'
;MIMDLKSTGLTVLLWLLGALVAYSAVGVFADGLWHGGPFVLMAALVCLPPLRSYVVRKTGVHLHGAVYVIAFFALLGVGMNLASSQHEKQARDQEQAAQAAMKKRVADKLAAAETEFRENKTAILIEARRLFDAGDHAGVLASVSRFARIGDPDLARIRDKSSLIVLRKELEQSPTEARQSAIYSEIARLDPTDTEAKSEASEIQSRLAAERARVARKQGREEQIRRQFNAWDGSHTAVERAIKAQMKNPDSYQHVETRFVDSGGENFMVFTKFRGTNSFNAVVPNTAVASVSSEGRVVTLRIE
;
A
#
# COMPACT_ATOMS: atom_id res chain seq x y z
N MET A 1 -12.67 -38.31 53.36
CA MET A 1 -12.10 -38.65 52.04
C MET A 1 -12.64 -37.66 51.01
N ILE A 2 -12.27 -36.38 51.15
CA ILE A 2 -12.48 -35.37 50.12
C ILE A 2 -11.10 -35.23 49.50
N MET A 3 -10.79 -36.10 48.54
CA MET A 3 -9.57 -35.97 47.75
C MET A 3 -9.71 -34.70 46.93
N ASP A 4 -8.96 -33.70 47.37
CA ASP A 4 -8.43 -32.52 46.69
C ASP A 4 -8.68 -32.47 45.16
N LEU A 5 -9.93 -32.15 44.77
CA LEU A 5 -10.36 -32.05 43.38
C LEU A 5 -9.58 -30.96 42.60
N LYS A 6 -8.94 -30.03 43.32
CA LYS A 6 -8.13 -28.94 42.76
C LYS A 6 -6.76 -29.42 42.28
N SER A 7 -6.14 -30.40 42.95
CA SER A 7 -4.80 -30.89 42.54
C SER A 7 -4.85 -31.87 41.37
N THR A 8 -5.92 -32.67 41.24
CA THR A 8 -6.13 -33.57 40.10
C THR A 8 -6.40 -32.80 38.80
N GLY A 9 -7.25 -31.77 38.83
CA GLY A 9 -7.55 -30.95 37.66
C GLY A 9 -6.32 -30.19 37.12
N LEU A 10 -5.51 -29.61 38.01
CA LEU A 10 -4.29 -28.91 37.63
C LEU A 10 -3.24 -29.87 37.03
N THR A 11 -3.16 -31.10 37.55
CA THR A 11 -2.24 -32.11 37.04
C THR A 11 -2.62 -32.53 35.62
N VAL A 12 -3.91 -32.80 35.35
CA VAL A 12 -4.40 -33.12 34.00
C VAL A 12 -4.14 -31.99 33.02
N LEU A 13 -4.36 -30.73 33.44
CA LEU A 13 -4.08 -29.56 32.62
C LEU A 13 -2.60 -29.46 32.22
N LEU A 14 -1.68 -29.71 33.16
CA LEU A 14 -0.24 -29.68 32.89
C LEU A 14 0.21 -30.79 31.92
N TRP A 15 -0.42 -31.97 32.00
CA TRP A 15 -0.19 -33.05 31.03
C TRP A 15 -0.67 -32.67 29.63
N LEU A 16 -1.88 -32.11 29.51
CA LEU A 16 -2.42 -31.65 28.22
C LEU A 16 -1.55 -30.53 27.62
N LEU A 17 -1.12 -29.57 28.44
CA LEU A 17 -0.24 -28.48 28.01
C LEU A 17 1.13 -29.02 27.58
N GLY A 18 1.74 -29.91 28.36
CA GLY A 18 3.03 -30.53 28.01
C GLY A 18 2.95 -31.34 26.71
N ALA A 19 1.89 -32.12 26.52
CA ALA A 19 1.66 -32.89 25.29
C ALA A 19 1.46 -31.98 24.07
N LEU A 20 0.69 -30.90 24.22
CA LEU A 20 0.47 -29.92 23.15
C LEU A 20 1.78 -29.23 22.73
N VAL A 21 2.58 -28.79 23.70
CA VAL A 21 3.87 -28.12 23.42
C VAL A 21 4.88 -29.10 22.82
N ALA A 22 4.90 -30.36 23.29
CA ALA A 22 5.73 -31.40 22.68
C ALA A 22 5.33 -31.66 21.21
N TYR A 23 4.03 -31.67 20.91
CA TYR A 23 3.54 -31.77 19.54
C TYR A 23 3.98 -30.58 18.68
N SER A 24 3.94 -29.36 19.23
CA SER A 24 4.49 -28.18 18.54
C SER A 24 5.99 -28.31 18.25
N ALA A 25 6.78 -28.90 19.16
CA ALA A 25 8.19 -29.16 18.90
C ALA A 25 8.42 -30.11 17.72
N VAL A 26 7.56 -31.14 17.55
CA VAL A 26 7.61 -32.03 16.38
C VAL A 26 7.38 -31.26 15.08
N GLY A 27 6.42 -30.32 15.07
CA GLY A 27 6.21 -29.43 13.92
C GLY A 27 7.45 -28.59 13.59
N VAL A 28 8.07 -27.98 14.59
CA VAL A 28 9.30 -27.20 14.43
C VAL A 28 10.45 -28.04 13.83
N PHE A 29 10.60 -29.31 14.25
CA PHE A 29 11.59 -30.21 13.65
C PHE A 29 11.23 -30.65 12.23
N ALA A 30 9.94 -30.87 11.93
CA ALA A 30 9.48 -31.24 10.59
C ALA A 30 9.77 -30.14 9.57
N ASP A 31 9.73 -28.87 9.99
CA ASP A 31 10.11 -27.71 9.16
C ASP A 31 11.64 -27.50 9.05
N GLY A 32 12.45 -28.41 9.61
CA GLY A 32 13.92 -28.33 9.57
C GLY A 32 14.50 -27.24 10.48
N LEU A 33 13.75 -26.74 11.46
CA LEU A 33 14.16 -25.68 12.38
C LEU A 33 14.91 -26.26 13.60
N TRP A 34 16.06 -26.88 13.32
CA TRP A 34 16.86 -27.65 14.29
C TRP A 34 17.32 -26.84 15.52
N HIS A 35 17.39 -25.52 15.43
CA HIS A 35 17.80 -24.66 16.54
C HIS A 35 16.66 -24.29 17.50
N GLY A 36 15.42 -24.19 17.02
CA GLY A 36 14.26 -23.84 17.85
C GLY A 36 13.61 -25.04 18.53
N GLY A 37 13.55 -26.18 17.84
CA GLY A 37 12.90 -27.41 18.32
C GLY A 37 13.36 -27.90 19.71
N PRO A 38 14.67 -27.89 20.03
CA PRO A 38 15.15 -28.31 21.34
C PRO A 38 14.63 -27.45 22.50
N PHE A 39 14.48 -26.14 22.32
CA PHE A 39 14.00 -25.24 23.37
C PHE A 39 12.49 -25.40 23.62
N VAL A 40 11.70 -25.58 22.55
CA VAL A 40 10.26 -25.89 22.67
C VAL A 40 10.05 -27.26 23.34
N LEU A 41 10.87 -28.26 23.00
CA LEU A 41 10.84 -29.56 23.65
C LEU A 41 11.22 -29.46 25.14
N MET A 42 12.26 -28.68 25.48
CA MET A 42 12.60 -28.41 26.87
C MET A 42 11.46 -27.70 27.62
N ALA A 43 10.75 -26.76 26.99
CA ALA A 43 9.57 -26.13 27.59
C ALA A 43 8.46 -27.18 27.88
N ALA A 44 8.20 -28.12 26.97
CA ALA A 44 7.26 -29.21 27.20
C ALA A 44 7.67 -30.10 28.39
N LEU A 45 8.95 -30.46 28.47
CA LEU A 45 9.53 -31.27 29.53
C LEU A 45 9.40 -30.60 30.91
N VAL A 46 9.49 -29.27 30.97
CA VAL A 46 9.27 -28.47 32.19
C VAL A 46 7.81 -28.52 32.68
N CYS A 47 6.84 -28.80 31.81
CA CYS A 47 5.43 -28.94 32.18
C CYS A 47 5.04 -30.34 32.67
N LEU A 48 5.83 -31.38 32.39
CA LEU A 48 5.48 -32.76 32.73
C LEU A 48 5.72 -33.06 34.24
N PRO A 49 4.68 -33.47 34.99
CA PRO A 49 4.80 -33.74 36.43
C PRO A 49 5.88 -34.77 36.84
N PRO A 50 6.08 -35.90 36.10
CA PRO A 50 7.12 -36.87 36.44
C PRO A 50 8.52 -36.25 36.41
N LEU A 51 8.80 -35.39 35.43
CA LEU A 51 10.10 -34.75 35.31
C LEU A 51 10.37 -33.76 36.45
N ARG A 52 9.35 -33.00 36.86
CA ARG A 52 9.46 -32.10 38.02
C ARG A 52 9.82 -32.87 39.29
N SER A 53 9.10 -33.97 39.54
CA SER A 53 9.35 -34.81 40.72
C SER A 53 10.76 -35.43 40.69
N TYR A 54 11.24 -35.80 39.50
CA TYR A 54 12.58 -36.32 39.30
C TYR A 54 13.67 -35.28 39.57
N VAL A 55 13.51 -34.04 39.08
CA VAL A 55 14.45 -32.94 39.31
C VAL A 55 14.55 -32.63 40.79
N VAL A 56 13.42 -32.44 41.48
CA VAL A 56 13.39 -32.16 42.92
C VAL A 56 14.10 -33.26 43.70
N ARG A 57 13.86 -34.54 43.36
CA ARG A 57 14.52 -35.68 44.01
C ARG A 57 16.03 -35.70 43.80
N LYS A 58 16.53 -35.26 42.63
CA LYS A 58 17.95 -35.34 42.27
C LYS A 58 18.76 -34.12 42.69
N THR A 59 18.16 -32.93 42.65
CA THR A 59 18.86 -31.67 42.96
C THR A 59 18.55 -31.14 44.35
N GLY A 60 17.48 -31.62 45.01
CA GLY A 60 17.02 -31.10 46.30
C GLY A 60 16.41 -29.69 46.23
N VAL A 61 16.30 -29.11 45.03
CA VAL A 61 15.83 -27.72 44.86
C VAL A 61 14.31 -27.71 44.70
N HIS A 62 13.61 -27.13 45.67
CA HIS A 62 12.18 -26.87 45.61
C HIS A 62 11.91 -25.53 44.91
N LEU A 63 11.74 -25.58 43.59
CA LEU A 63 11.35 -24.41 42.80
C LEU A 63 9.87 -24.05 43.05
N HIS A 64 9.61 -22.79 43.37
CA HIS A 64 8.24 -22.27 43.49
C HIS A 64 7.54 -22.29 42.12
N GLY A 65 6.20 -22.48 42.12
CA GLY A 65 5.41 -22.62 40.89
C GLY A 65 5.61 -21.48 39.88
N ALA A 66 5.80 -20.25 40.36
CA ALA A 66 6.09 -19.09 39.50
C ALA A 66 7.39 -19.23 38.68
N VAL A 67 8.42 -19.87 39.24
CA VAL A 67 9.72 -20.04 38.56
C VAL A 67 9.60 -21.01 37.38
N TYR A 68 8.80 -22.06 37.51
CA TYR A 68 8.52 -22.98 36.41
C TYR A 68 7.75 -22.31 35.27
N VAL A 69 6.81 -21.42 35.59
CA VAL A 69 6.07 -20.63 34.59
C VAL A 69 7.02 -19.69 33.85
N ILE A 70 7.91 -18.99 34.56
CA ILE A 70 8.92 -18.11 33.96
C ILE A 70 9.87 -18.91 33.06
N ALA A 71 10.39 -20.04 33.53
CA ALA A 71 11.29 -20.90 32.75
C ALA A 71 10.60 -21.45 31.49
N PHE A 72 9.33 -21.86 31.59
CA PHE A 72 8.54 -22.30 30.45
C PHE A 72 8.42 -21.19 29.37
N PHE A 73 7.99 -19.99 29.76
CA PHE A 73 7.82 -18.89 28.81
C PHE A 73 9.16 -18.40 28.23
N ALA A 74 10.24 -18.42 29.02
CA ALA A 74 11.57 -18.09 28.53
C ALA A 74 12.05 -19.09 27.46
N LEU A 75 11.93 -20.40 27.72
CA LEU A 75 12.31 -21.45 26.78
C LEU A 75 11.44 -21.42 25.51
N LEU A 76 10.13 -21.22 25.67
CA LEU A 76 9.20 -21.10 24.55
C LEU A 76 9.55 -19.87 23.70
N GLY A 77 9.77 -18.71 24.32
CA GLY A 77 10.13 -17.47 23.64
C GLY A 77 11.45 -17.57 22.86
N VAL A 78 12.48 -18.17 23.47
CA VAL A 78 13.77 -18.42 22.80
C VAL A 78 13.61 -19.39 21.63
N GLY A 79 12.89 -20.50 21.83
CA GLY A 79 12.63 -21.49 20.78
C GLY A 79 11.87 -20.90 19.60
N MET A 80 10.83 -20.10 19.85
CA MET A 80 10.06 -19.43 18.81
C MET A 80 10.87 -18.34 18.08
N ASN A 81 11.72 -17.58 18.77
CA ASN A 81 12.58 -16.57 18.15
C ASN A 81 13.67 -17.19 17.25
N LEU A 82 14.28 -18.28 17.69
CA LEU A 82 15.24 -19.02 16.87
C LEU A 82 14.56 -19.65 15.64
N ALA A 83 13.37 -20.24 15.81
CA ALA A 83 12.57 -20.76 14.72
C ALA A 83 12.18 -19.68 13.69
N SER A 84 11.71 -18.52 14.17
CA SER A 84 11.30 -17.41 13.29
C SER A 84 12.48 -16.82 12.52
N SER A 85 13.63 -16.62 13.17
CA SER A 85 14.83 -16.11 12.51
C SER A 85 15.38 -17.06 11.44
N GLN A 86 15.30 -18.38 11.67
CA GLN A 86 15.70 -19.37 10.67
C GLN A 86 14.74 -19.41 9.48
N HIS A 87 13.42 -19.31 9.71
CA HIS A 87 12.43 -19.21 8.64
C HIS A 87 12.62 -17.94 7.80
N GLU A 88 12.89 -16.79 8.44
CA GLU A 88 13.23 -15.55 7.72
C GLU A 88 14.48 -15.72 6.86
N LYS A 89 15.51 -16.38 7.37
CA LYS A 89 16.74 -16.64 6.60
C LYS A 89 16.48 -17.53 5.40
N GLN A 90 15.75 -18.64 5.59
CA GLN A 90 15.38 -19.53 4.49
C GLN A 90 14.54 -18.81 3.42
N ALA A 91 13.58 -17.98 3.82
CA ALA A 91 12.77 -17.19 2.90
C ALA A 91 13.64 -16.20 2.09
N ARG A 92 14.57 -15.49 2.75
CA ARG A 92 15.52 -14.59 2.07
C ARG A 92 16.44 -15.34 1.11
N ASP A 93 16.98 -16.48 1.52
CA ASP A 93 17.87 -17.30 0.69
C ASP A 93 17.12 -17.85 -0.54
N GLN A 94 15.87 -18.29 -0.37
CA GLN A 94 15.00 -18.71 -1.47
C GLN A 94 14.67 -17.55 -2.42
N GLU A 95 14.34 -16.38 -1.90
CA GLU A 95 14.07 -15.19 -2.71
C GLU A 95 15.30 -14.79 -3.52
N GLN A 96 16.48 -14.76 -2.88
CA GLN A 96 17.75 -14.48 -3.56
C GLN A 96 18.08 -15.53 -4.62
N ALA A 97 17.87 -16.83 -4.33
CA ALA A 97 18.07 -17.90 -5.29
C ALA A 97 17.10 -17.79 -6.49
N ALA A 98 15.84 -17.44 -6.25
CA ALA A 98 14.85 -17.21 -7.29
C ALA A 98 15.22 -16.00 -8.16
N GLN A 99 15.66 -14.89 -7.54
CA GLN A 99 16.16 -13.71 -8.24
C GLN A 99 17.41 -14.03 -9.07
N ALA A 100 18.36 -14.79 -8.52
CA ALA A 100 19.57 -15.21 -9.22
C ALA A 100 19.25 -16.14 -10.41
N ALA A 101 18.35 -17.11 -10.22
CA ALA A 101 17.89 -18.00 -11.28
C ALA A 101 17.16 -17.23 -12.40
N MET A 102 16.33 -16.23 -12.04
CA MET A 102 15.67 -15.36 -13.01
C MET A 102 16.68 -14.54 -13.80
N LYS A 103 17.65 -13.91 -13.12
CA LYS A 103 18.75 -13.16 -13.78
C LYS A 103 19.54 -14.05 -14.74
N LYS A 104 19.87 -15.28 -14.32
CA LYS A 104 20.57 -16.26 -15.16
C LYS A 104 19.74 -16.63 -16.40
N ARG A 105 18.45 -16.94 -16.24
CA ARG A 105 17.55 -17.25 -17.37
C ARG A 105 17.47 -16.10 -18.38
N VAL A 106 17.44 -14.85 -17.90
CA VAL A 106 17.44 -13.66 -18.77
C VAL A 106 18.78 -13.53 -19.51
N ALA A 107 19.90 -13.76 -18.81
CA ALA A 107 21.23 -13.74 -19.42
C ALA A 107 21.41 -14.84 -20.48
N ASP A 108 20.99 -16.08 -20.18
CA ASP A 108 21.06 -17.21 -21.11
C ASP A 108 20.23 -16.95 -22.38
N LYS A 109 19.02 -16.38 -22.23
CA LYS A 109 18.17 -15.98 -23.37
C LYS A 109 18.81 -14.88 -24.22
N LEU A 110 19.47 -13.91 -23.58
CA LEU A 110 20.16 -12.83 -24.29
C LEU A 110 21.36 -13.39 -25.06
N ALA A 111 22.18 -14.23 -24.44
CA ALA A 111 23.32 -14.89 -25.08
C ALA A 111 22.88 -15.76 -26.28
N ALA A 112 21.78 -16.52 -26.14
CA ALA A 112 21.22 -17.29 -27.25
C ALA A 112 20.74 -16.39 -28.40
N ALA A 113 20.08 -15.27 -28.09
CA ALA A 113 19.65 -14.30 -29.10
C ALA A 113 20.84 -13.62 -29.81
N GLU A 114 21.93 -13.33 -29.09
CA GLU A 114 23.16 -12.80 -29.66
C GLU A 114 23.82 -13.78 -30.64
N THR A 115 23.90 -15.06 -30.28
CA THR A 115 24.42 -16.11 -31.17
C THR A 115 23.56 -16.24 -32.42
N GLU A 116 22.24 -16.34 -32.27
CA GLU A 116 21.31 -16.45 -33.39
C GLU A 116 21.40 -15.24 -34.33
N PHE A 117 21.48 -14.03 -33.77
CA PHE A 117 21.64 -12.81 -34.56
C PHE A 117 22.97 -12.80 -35.31
N ARG A 118 24.07 -13.21 -34.67
CA ARG A 118 25.39 -13.23 -35.29
C ARG A 118 25.42 -14.19 -36.49
N GLU A 119 24.81 -15.36 -36.35
CA GLU A 119 24.76 -16.38 -37.39
C GLU A 119 23.81 -16.00 -38.53
N ASN A 120 22.71 -15.30 -38.23
CA ASN A 120 21.63 -15.02 -39.19
C ASN A 120 21.45 -13.53 -39.52
N LYS A 121 22.43 -12.67 -39.21
CA LYS A 121 22.31 -11.21 -39.31
C LYS A 121 21.73 -10.74 -40.64
N THR A 122 22.29 -11.24 -41.74
CA THR A 122 21.88 -10.84 -43.09
C THR A 122 20.42 -11.20 -43.38
N ALA A 123 19.99 -12.42 -43.02
CA ALA A 123 18.62 -12.87 -43.23
C ALA A 123 17.63 -12.05 -42.40
N ILE A 124 17.98 -11.74 -41.14
CA ILE A 124 17.16 -10.92 -40.25
C ILE A 124 17.00 -9.49 -40.81
N LEU A 125 18.08 -8.88 -41.30
CA LEU A 125 18.03 -7.55 -41.88
C LEU A 125 17.23 -7.52 -43.20
N ILE A 126 17.37 -8.55 -44.04
CA ILE A 126 16.57 -8.69 -45.27
C ILE A 126 15.08 -8.77 -44.94
N GLU A 127 14.70 -9.59 -43.96
CA GLU A 127 13.29 -9.75 -43.59
C GLU A 127 12.73 -8.46 -42.97
N ALA A 128 13.48 -7.83 -42.06
CA ALA A 128 13.08 -6.54 -41.49
C ALA A 128 12.91 -5.47 -42.59
N ARG A 129 13.79 -5.45 -43.59
CA ARG A 129 13.67 -4.53 -44.72
C ARG A 129 12.46 -4.86 -45.61
N ARG A 130 12.22 -6.14 -45.88
CA ARG A 130 11.07 -6.61 -46.66
C ARG A 130 9.74 -6.17 -46.01
N LEU A 131 9.62 -6.36 -44.70
CA LEU A 131 8.45 -5.90 -43.93
C LEU A 131 8.33 -4.37 -43.94
N PHE A 132 9.45 -3.65 -43.81
CA PHE A 132 9.48 -2.20 -43.89
C PHE A 132 8.98 -1.67 -45.24
N ASP A 133 9.48 -2.23 -46.34
CA ASP A 133 9.09 -1.84 -47.70
C ASP A 133 7.65 -2.23 -48.04
N ALA A 134 7.12 -3.27 -47.39
CA ALA A 134 5.71 -3.65 -47.47
C ALA A 134 4.79 -2.74 -46.63
N GLY A 135 5.33 -1.79 -45.86
CA GLY A 135 4.58 -0.91 -44.96
C GLY A 135 4.10 -1.60 -43.67
N ASP A 136 4.52 -2.84 -43.41
CA ASP A 136 4.19 -3.57 -42.18
C ASP A 136 5.16 -3.20 -41.04
N HIS A 137 5.06 -1.95 -40.59
CA HIS A 137 5.92 -1.43 -39.53
C HIS A 137 5.70 -2.14 -38.18
N ALA A 138 4.49 -2.66 -37.92
CA ALA A 138 4.22 -3.46 -36.72
C ALA A 138 4.95 -4.81 -36.79
N GLY A 139 4.93 -5.48 -37.95
CA GLY A 139 5.71 -6.68 -38.21
C GLY A 139 7.21 -6.46 -38.10
N VAL A 140 7.73 -5.32 -38.57
CA VAL A 140 9.13 -4.94 -38.34
C VAL A 140 9.44 -4.91 -36.84
N LEU A 141 8.66 -4.16 -36.05
CA LEU A 141 8.90 -4.05 -34.60
C LEU A 141 8.82 -5.41 -33.91
N ALA A 142 7.86 -6.27 -34.29
CA ALA A 142 7.72 -7.61 -33.75
C ALA A 142 8.96 -8.48 -34.07
N SER A 143 9.39 -8.53 -35.33
CA SER A 143 10.52 -9.34 -35.79
C SER A 143 11.85 -8.91 -35.16
N VAL A 144 12.08 -7.61 -34.98
CA VAL A 144 13.35 -7.09 -34.45
C VAL A 144 13.38 -6.96 -32.92
N SER A 145 12.22 -7.02 -32.25
CA SER A 145 12.10 -6.83 -30.78
C SER A 145 13.00 -7.77 -29.97
N ARG A 146 13.15 -9.02 -30.43
CA ARG A 146 13.99 -10.04 -29.79
C ARG A 146 15.47 -9.65 -29.75
N PHE A 147 15.92 -8.87 -30.72
CA PHE A 147 17.30 -8.47 -30.92
C PHE A 147 17.57 -7.01 -30.50
N ALA A 148 16.57 -6.32 -29.94
CA ALA A 148 16.66 -4.90 -29.59
C ALA A 148 17.80 -4.56 -28.61
N ARG A 149 18.26 -5.53 -27.81
CA ARG A 149 19.34 -5.37 -26.83
C ARG A 149 20.75 -5.56 -27.39
N ILE A 150 20.89 -6.10 -28.60
CA ILE A 150 22.18 -6.41 -29.22
C ILE A 150 22.92 -5.14 -29.64
N GLY A 151 22.20 -4.03 -29.84
CA GLY A 151 22.80 -2.74 -30.17
C GLY A 151 23.33 -2.63 -31.61
N ASP A 152 22.84 -3.48 -32.52
CA ASP A 152 23.22 -3.39 -33.94
C ASP A 152 22.65 -2.11 -34.58
N PRO A 153 23.50 -1.28 -35.24
CA PRO A 153 23.10 0.03 -35.73
C PRO A 153 22.11 -0.04 -36.90
N ASP A 154 22.19 -1.05 -37.76
CA ASP A 154 21.31 -1.17 -38.93
C ASP A 154 19.91 -1.60 -38.49
N LEU A 155 19.85 -2.56 -37.56
CA LEU A 155 18.61 -2.99 -36.94
C LEU A 155 17.96 -1.84 -36.14
N ALA A 156 18.75 -1.07 -35.38
CA ALA A 156 18.28 0.08 -34.64
C ALA A 156 17.67 1.13 -35.57
N ARG A 157 18.33 1.46 -36.69
CA ARG A 157 17.81 2.41 -37.68
C ARG A 157 16.45 2.00 -38.25
N ILE A 158 16.29 0.73 -38.65
CA ILE A 158 15.04 0.22 -39.23
C ILE A 158 13.92 0.21 -38.17
N ARG A 159 14.24 -0.24 -36.95
CA ARG A 159 13.32 -0.25 -35.82
C ARG A 159 12.85 1.17 -35.48
N ASP A 160 13.77 2.10 -35.29
CA ASP A 160 13.45 3.45 -34.83
C ASP A 160 12.61 4.19 -35.88
N LYS A 161 12.92 4.04 -37.16
CA LYS A 161 12.06 4.55 -38.26
C LYS A 161 10.66 3.93 -38.25
N SER A 162 10.55 2.62 -38.05
CA SER A 162 9.25 1.93 -37.97
C SER A 162 8.44 2.39 -36.76
N SER A 163 9.10 2.54 -35.61
CA SER A 163 8.49 3.08 -34.39
C SER A 163 7.94 4.48 -34.62
N LEU A 164 8.71 5.38 -35.26
CA LEU A 164 8.24 6.72 -35.57
C LEU A 164 6.97 6.70 -36.43
N ILE A 165 6.89 5.84 -37.45
CA ILE A 165 5.71 5.74 -38.30
C ILE A 165 4.49 5.21 -37.53
N VAL A 166 4.68 4.17 -36.71
CA VAL A 166 3.60 3.61 -35.87
C VAL A 166 3.10 4.65 -34.86
N LEU A 167 4.01 5.37 -34.22
CA LEU A 167 3.68 6.40 -33.23
C LEU A 167 2.93 7.58 -33.87
N ARG A 168 3.35 8.06 -35.04
CA ARG A 168 2.63 9.13 -35.76
C ARG A 168 1.26 8.68 -36.21
N LYS A 169 1.12 7.44 -36.70
CA LYS A 169 -0.19 6.87 -37.03
C LYS A 169 -1.10 6.75 -35.80
N GLU A 170 -0.54 6.45 -34.63
CA GLU A 170 -1.30 6.42 -33.38
C GLU A 170 -1.77 7.84 -32.98
N LEU A 171 -0.97 8.89 -33.21
CA LEU A 171 -1.41 10.28 -33.00
C LEU A 171 -2.60 10.67 -33.89
N GLU A 172 -2.62 10.23 -35.14
CA GLU A 172 -3.74 10.45 -36.07
C GLU A 172 -5.06 9.84 -35.56
N GLN A 173 -4.97 8.78 -34.74
CA GLN A 173 -6.14 8.14 -34.12
C GLN A 173 -6.69 8.94 -32.91
N SER A 174 -6.20 10.16 -32.69
CA SER A 174 -6.66 11.07 -31.63
C SER A 174 -6.68 10.41 -30.24
N PRO A 175 -5.53 9.91 -29.75
CA PRO A 175 -5.47 9.23 -28.47
C PRO A 175 -5.69 10.23 -27.32
N THR A 176 -5.89 9.73 -26.11
CA THR A 176 -6.04 10.58 -24.92
C THR A 176 -4.82 11.51 -24.74
N GLU A 177 -4.99 12.70 -24.15
CA GLU A 177 -3.88 13.65 -23.93
C GLU A 177 -2.69 13.00 -23.20
N ALA A 178 -2.96 12.13 -22.22
CA ALA A 178 -1.92 11.39 -21.50
C ALA A 178 -1.12 10.47 -22.43
N ARG A 179 -1.80 9.81 -23.38
CA ARG A 179 -1.16 8.97 -24.38
C ARG A 179 -0.45 9.80 -25.46
N GLN A 180 -1.03 10.91 -25.90
CA GLN A 180 -0.39 11.86 -26.82
C GLN A 180 0.93 12.38 -26.26
N SER A 181 0.95 12.83 -25.00
CA SER A 181 2.18 13.27 -24.33
C SER A 181 3.26 12.18 -24.31
N ALA A 182 2.87 10.94 -24.01
CA ALA A 182 3.80 9.81 -24.02
C ALA A 182 4.35 9.51 -25.43
N ILE A 183 3.50 9.59 -26.46
CA ILE A 183 3.90 9.40 -27.85
C ILE A 183 4.87 10.50 -28.30
N TYR A 184 4.55 11.78 -28.08
CA TYR A 184 5.43 12.89 -28.43
C TYR A 184 6.79 12.81 -27.71
N SER A 185 6.79 12.41 -26.43
CA SER A 185 8.04 12.18 -25.69
C SER A 185 8.88 11.05 -26.30
N GLU A 186 8.24 9.98 -26.77
CA GLU A 186 8.92 8.86 -27.42
C GLU A 186 9.46 9.25 -28.81
N ILE A 187 8.69 10.02 -29.58
CA ILE A 187 9.13 10.59 -30.87
C ILE A 187 10.35 11.49 -30.65
N ALA A 188 10.31 12.42 -29.69
CA ALA A 188 11.43 13.32 -29.39
C ALA A 188 12.70 12.58 -28.93
N ARG A 189 12.56 11.38 -28.36
CA ARG A 189 13.68 10.51 -27.98
C ARG A 189 14.28 9.79 -29.20
N LEU A 190 13.44 9.31 -30.11
CA LEU A 190 13.85 8.59 -31.32
C LEU A 190 14.38 9.55 -32.41
N ASP A 191 13.82 10.74 -32.48
CA ASP A 191 14.22 11.83 -33.37
C ASP A 191 14.41 13.13 -32.56
N PRO A 192 15.62 13.35 -32.01
CA PRO A 192 15.93 14.58 -31.30
C PRO A 192 15.90 15.85 -32.17
N THR A 193 15.80 15.73 -33.49
CA THR A 193 15.69 16.91 -34.37
C THR A 193 14.25 17.38 -34.54
N ASP A 194 13.28 16.56 -34.13
CA ASP A 194 11.86 16.90 -34.14
C ASP A 194 11.55 17.92 -33.03
N THR A 195 11.60 19.20 -33.38
CA THR A 195 11.30 20.31 -32.45
C THR A 195 9.83 20.39 -32.09
N GLU A 196 8.94 19.97 -33.00
CA GLU A 196 7.50 19.93 -32.77
C GLU A 196 7.17 18.92 -31.67
N ALA A 197 7.66 17.68 -31.80
CA ALA A 197 7.42 16.64 -30.80
C ALA A 197 7.95 17.03 -29.41
N LYS A 198 9.10 17.71 -29.33
CA LYS A 198 9.64 18.23 -28.07
C LYS A 198 8.74 19.31 -27.45
N SER A 199 8.27 20.24 -28.27
CA SER A 199 7.40 21.33 -27.82
C SER A 199 6.05 20.79 -27.34
N GLU A 200 5.40 19.96 -28.14
CA GLU A 200 4.10 19.34 -27.84
C GLU A 200 4.17 18.48 -26.57
N ALA A 201 5.22 17.65 -26.42
CA ALA A 201 5.42 16.86 -25.22
C ALA A 201 5.47 17.73 -23.96
N SER A 202 6.24 18.83 -24.01
CA SER A 202 6.38 19.78 -22.89
C SER A 202 5.07 20.51 -22.60
N GLU A 203 4.36 20.97 -23.63
CA GLU A 203 3.10 21.69 -23.44
C GLU A 203 2.03 20.79 -22.83
N ILE A 204 1.81 19.61 -23.38
CA ILE A 204 0.82 18.66 -22.85
C ILE A 204 1.21 18.25 -21.43
N GLN A 205 2.49 18.00 -21.14
CA GLN A 205 2.94 17.67 -19.79
C GLN A 205 2.65 18.82 -18.81
N SER A 206 2.88 20.07 -19.21
CA SER A 206 2.57 21.24 -18.38
C SER A 206 1.08 21.36 -18.08
N ARG A 207 0.22 21.10 -19.08
CA ARG A 207 -1.23 21.11 -18.96
C ARG A 207 -1.73 20.01 -18.02
N LEU A 208 -1.22 18.79 -18.20
CA LEU A 208 -1.53 17.65 -17.33
C LEU A 208 -1.06 17.88 -15.89
N ALA A 209 0.12 18.50 -15.70
CA ALA A 209 0.64 18.85 -14.38
C ALA A 209 -0.22 19.94 -13.71
N ALA A 210 -0.62 20.97 -14.47
CA ALA A 210 -1.50 22.02 -13.99
C ALA A 210 -2.88 21.47 -13.59
N GLU A 211 -3.45 20.56 -14.39
CA GLU A 211 -4.72 19.92 -14.09
C GLU A 211 -4.63 19.04 -12.84
N ARG A 212 -3.58 18.21 -12.73
CA ARG A 212 -3.32 17.41 -11.52
C ARG A 212 -3.17 18.29 -10.29
N ALA A 213 -2.42 19.39 -10.39
CA ALA A 213 -2.26 20.34 -9.30
C ALA A 213 -3.61 21.00 -8.93
N ARG A 214 -4.45 21.34 -9.91
CA ARG A 214 -5.79 21.90 -9.69
C ARG A 214 -6.69 20.90 -8.94
N VAL A 215 -6.73 19.65 -9.39
CA VAL A 215 -7.50 18.58 -8.74
C VAL A 215 -7.00 18.32 -7.33
N ALA A 216 -5.68 18.21 -7.13
CA ALA A 216 -5.08 18.00 -5.82
C ALA A 216 -5.37 19.15 -4.86
N ARG A 217 -5.29 20.41 -5.32
CA ARG A 217 -5.64 21.60 -4.53
C ARG A 217 -7.12 21.59 -4.13
N LYS A 218 -8.02 21.25 -5.06
CA LYS A 218 -9.47 21.17 -4.78
C LYS A 218 -9.77 20.08 -3.75
N GLN A 219 -9.19 18.89 -3.91
CA GLN A 219 -9.36 17.79 -2.96
C GLN A 219 -8.79 18.13 -1.58
N GLY A 220 -7.58 18.70 -1.52
CA GLY A 220 -6.97 19.13 -0.26
C GLY A 220 -7.80 20.19 0.46
N ARG A 221 -8.37 21.14 -0.29
CA ARG A 221 -9.27 22.16 0.25
C ARG A 221 -10.57 21.57 0.76
N GLU A 222 -11.19 20.66 0.01
CA GLU A 222 -12.43 19.99 0.43
C GLU A 222 -12.21 19.19 1.71
N GLU A 223 -11.10 18.47 1.82
CA GLU A 223 -10.70 17.76 3.03
C GLU A 223 -10.46 18.71 4.21
N GLN A 224 -9.78 19.83 3.99
CA GLN A 224 -9.57 20.87 5.00
C GLN A 224 -10.90 21.45 5.50
N ILE A 225 -11.85 21.69 4.60
CA ILE A 225 -13.19 22.19 4.95
C ILE A 225 -13.96 21.12 5.73
N ARG A 226 -13.98 19.86 5.26
CA ARG A 226 -14.70 18.75 5.92
C ARG A 226 -14.26 18.52 7.35
N ARG A 227 -12.97 18.71 7.67
CA ARG A 227 -12.44 18.60 9.05
C ARG A 227 -12.99 19.61 10.04
N GLN A 228 -13.63 20.69 9.55
CA GLN A 228 -14.23 21.72 10.40
C GLN A 228 -15.64 21.33 10.88
N PHE A 229 -16.20 20.27 10.31
CA PHE A 229 -17.51 19.73 10.65
C PHE A 229 -17.38 18.57 11.62
N ASN A 230 -18.35 18.45 12.53
CA ASN A 230 -18.48 17.32 13.42
C ASN A 230 -18.91 16.08 12.62
N ALA A 231 -18.23 14.97 12.83
CA ALA A 231 -18.46 13.72 12.10
C ALA A 231 -19.81 13.05 12.43
N TRP A 232 -20.44 13.39 13.57
CA TRP A 232 -21.64 12.72 14.07
C TRP A 232 -22.94 13.37 13.62
N ASP A 233 -23.04 14.70 13.73
CA ASP A 233 -24.24 15.46 13.39
C ASP A 233 -24.04 16.36 12.16
N GLY A 234 -22.81 16.49 11.66
CA GLY A 234 -22.49 17.36 10.52
C GLY A 234 -22.49 18.84 10.85
N SER A 235 -22.53 19.24 12.13
CA SER A 235 -22.49 20.66 12.51
C SER A 235 -21.12 21.28 12.22
N HIS A 236 -21.06 22.54 11.81
CA HIS A 236 -19.79 23.26 11.71
C HIS A 236 -19.41 23.84 13.08
N THR A 237 -18.37 23.29 13.71
CA THR A 237 -18.05 23.50 15.14
C THR A 237 -17.95 24.97 15.53
N ALA A 238 -17.26 25.80 14.73
CA ALA A 238 -17.09 27.22 15.03
C ALA A 238 -18.37 28.05 14.80
N VAL A 239 -19.20 27.63 13.84
CA VAL A 239 -20.46 28.32 13.52
C VAL A 239 -21.50 27.97 14.59
N GLU A 240 -21.58 26.71 15.00
CA GLU A 240 -22.42 26.30 16.13
C GLU A 240 -22.09 27.11 17.40
N ARG A 241 -20.80 27.25 17.73
CA ARG A 241 -20.37 28.06 18.89
C ARG A 241 -20.79 29.52 18.74
N ALA A 242 -20.65 30.09 17.55
CA ALA A 242 -21.03 31.48 17.29
C ALA A 242 -22.56 31.68 17.34
N ILE A 243 -23.35 30.71 16.86
CA ILE A 243 -24.81 30.72 16.99
C ILE A 243 -25.21 30.69 18.46
N LYS A 244 -24.71 29.72 19.23
CA LYS A 244 -24.99 29.60 20.67
C LYS A 244 -24.65 30.87 21.44
N ALA A 245 -23.55 31.53 21.10
CA ALA A 245 -23.14 32.79 21.73
C ALA A 245 -24.10 33.98 21.44
N GLN A 246 -24.86 33.95 20.33
CA GLN A 246 -25.86 34.96 20.01
C GLN A 246 -27.27 34.59 20.51
N MET A 247 -27.50 33.34 20.92
CA MET A 247 -28.78 32.89 21.43
C MET A 247 -29.03 33.36 22.86
N LYS A 248 -30.29 33.69 23.16
CA LYS A 248 -30.72 34.02 24.53
C LYS A 248 -30.59 32.82 25.49
N ASN A 249 -30.93 31.62 25.02
CA ASN A 249 -30.78 30.37 25.77
C ASN A 249 -29.92 29.39 24.95
N PRO A 250 -28.58 29.40 25.14
CA PRO A 250 -27.66 28.52 24.40
C PRO A 250 -27.95 27.03 24.57
N ASP A 251 -28.45 26.61 25.74
CA ASP A 251 -28.73 25.21 26.08
C ASP A 251 -29.93 24.64 25.31
N SER A 252 -30.78 25.53 24.76
CA SER A 252 -31.91 25.13 23.91
C SER A 252 -31.53 24.80 22.47
N TYR A 253 -30.26 25.01 22.09
CA TYR A 253 -29.80 24.78 20.72
C TYR A 253 -29.90 23.30 20.34
N GLN A 254 -30.56 23.02 19.21
CA GLN A 254 -30.57 21.71 18.59
C GLN A 254 -30.20 21.85 17.12
N HIS A 255 -29.09 21.24 16.71
CA HIS A 255 -28.70 21.17 15.31
C HIS A 255 -29.72 20.35 14.51
N VAL A 256 -30.01 20.78 13.28
CA VAL A 256 -30.91 20.06 12.36
C VAL A 256 -30.17 19.66 11.08
N GLU A 257 -29.51 20.62 10.44
CA GLU A 257 -28.84 20.39 9.16
C GLU A 257 -27.79 21.47 8.93
N THR A 258 -26.64 21.09 8.37
CA THR A 258 -25.69 22.05 7.84
C THR A 258 -25.35 21.72 6.38
N ARG A 259 -25.31 22.74 5.53
CA ARG A 259 -24.83 22.68 4.15
C ARG A 259 -23.75 23.72 3.95
N PHE A 260 -22.83 23.49 3.02
CA PHE A 260 -21.83 24.49 2.66
C PHE A 260 -21.68 24.62 1.14
N VAL A 261 -21.23 25.79 0.71
CA VAL A 261 -20.90 26.11 -0.68
C VAL A 261 -19.50 26.70 -0.71
N ASP A 262 -18.61 26.05 -1.45
CA ASP A 262 -17.24 26.51 -1.67
C ASP A 262 -17.02 26.89 -3.13
N SER A 263 -16.72 28.16 -3.37
CA SER A 263 -16.41 28.70 -4.70
C SER A 263 -14.89 28.71 -4.98
N GLY A 264 -14.06 28.16 -4.09
CA GLY A 264 -12.60 28.12 -4.24
C GLY A 264 -11.88 29.42 -3.86
N GLY A 265 -12.59 30.39 -3.26
CA GLY A 265 -12.04 31.66 -2.79
C GLY A 265 -11.45 31.60 -1.36
N GLU A 266 -11.20 32.74 -0.73
CA GLU A 266 -10.68 32.80 0.65
C GLU A 266 -11.67 32.23 1.67
N ASN A 267 -12.96 32.48 1.47
CA ASN A 267 -14.04 32.05 2.35
C ASN A 267 -15.02 31.11 1.63
N PHE A 268 -15.72 30.30 2.41
CA PHE A 268 -16.85 29.47 1.98
C PHE A 268 -18.09 29.80 2.82
N MET A 269 -19.27 29.51 2.29
CA MET A 269 -20.54 29.81 2.94
C MET A 269 -21.08 28.58 3.66
N VAL A 270 -21.51 28.75 4.90
CA VAL A 270 -22.13 27.70 5.73
C VAL A 270 -23.55 28.09 6.06
N PHE A 271 -24.49 27.20 5.79
CA PHE A 271 -25.91 27.33 6.05
C PHE A 271 -26.29 26.32 7.12
N THR A 272 -26.72 26.76 8.29
CA THR A 272 -27.08 25.89 9.41
C THR A 272 -28.54 26.11 9.80
N LYS A 273 -29.35 25.06 9.71
CA LYS A 273 -30.68 25.03 10.31
C LYS A 273 -30.57 24.47 11.72
N PHE A 274 -31.23 25.13 12.66
CA PHE A 274 -31.24 24.71 14.05
C PHE A 274 -32.58 25.05 14.71
N ARG A 275 -32.87 24.47 15.87
CA ARG A 275 -33.99 24.87 16.74
C ARG A 275 -33.45 25.52 18.00
N GLY A 276 -34.22 26.46 18.55
CA GLY A 276 -33.89 27.14 19.79
C GLY A 276 -35.10 27.77 20.44
N THR A 277 -35.01 28.03 21.74
CA THR A 277 -36.07 28.67 22.53
C THR A 277 -36.05 30.19 22.35
N ASN A 278 -37.18 30.77 21.96
CA ASN A 278 -37.34 32.21 21.81
C ASN A 278 -37.70 32.91 23.13
N SER A 279 -37.90 34.24 23.10
CA SER A 279 -38.26 35.02 24.29
C SER A 279 -39.63 34.66 24.91
N PHE A 280 -40.49 33.95 24.20
CA PHE A 280 -41.80 33.46 24.67
C PHE A 280 -41.74 31.99 25.13
N ASN A 281 -40.54 31.45 25.35
CA ASN A 281 -40.31 30.08 25.78
C ASN A 281 -40.78 28.99 24.81
N ALA A 282 -41.02 29.33 23.53
CA ALA A 282 -41.37 28.40 22.47
C ALA A 282 -40.11 27.97 21.69
N VAL A 283 -40.03 26.69 21.32
CA VAL A 283 -38.96 26.15 20.46
C VAL A 283 -39.32 26.40 19.00
N VAL A 284 -38.49 27.17 18.29
CA VAL A 284 -38.72 27.55 16.89
C VAL A 284 -37.52 27.16 16.00
N PRO A 285 -37.75 26.79 14.73
CA PRO A 285 -36.67 26.61 13.76
C PRO A 285 -36.11 27.97 13.33
N ASN A 286 -34.79 28.06 13.20
CA ASN A 286 -34.08 29.24 12.71
C ASN A 286 -33.03 28.82 11.67
N THR A 287 -32.58 29.75 10.85
CA THR A 287 -31.49 29.53 9.89
C THR A 287 -30.35 30.49 10.16
N ALA A 288 -29.13 29.97 10.20
CA ALA A 288 -27.93 30.77 10.29
C ALA A 288 -27.13 30.67 8.99
N VAL A 289 -26.70 31.82 8.48
CA VAL A 289 -25.80 31.93 7.33
C VAL A 289 -24.50 32.54 7.80
N ALA A 290 -23.39 31.81 7.59
CA ALA A 290 -22.07 32.23 7.98
C ALA A 290 -21.10 32.25 6.78
N SER A 291 -20.24 33.26 6.72
CA SER A 291 -19.04 33.22 5.89
C SER A 291 -17.88 32.76 6.75
N VAL A 292 -17.18 31.71 6.32
CA VAL A 292 -16.13 31.04 7.09
C VAL A 292 -14.86 30.99 6.25
N SER A 293 -13.73 31.35 6.85
CA SER A 293 -12.40 31.23 6.21
C SER A 293 -11.97 29.76 6.07
N SER A 294 -11.00 29.49 5.19
CA SER A 294 -10.40 28.17 5.06
C SER A 294 -9.81 27.60 6.36
N GLU A 295 -9.50 28.43 7.34
CA GLU A 295 -9.02 28.03 8.69
C GLU A 295 -10.15 27.71 9.68
N GLY A 296 -11.41 27.84 9.28
CA GLY A 296 -12.58 27.61 10.14
C GLY A 296 -12.94 28.78 11.04
N ARG A 297 -12.33 29.96 10.84
CA ARG A 297 -12.74 31.21 11.51
C ARG A 297 -14.01 31.75 10.87
N VAL A 298 -15.02 32.03 11.69
CA VAL A 298 -16.25 32.71 11.28
C VAL A 298 -15.94 34.19 11.03
N VAL A 299 -16.14 34.65 9.80
CA VAL A 299 -15.92 36.04 9.38
C VAL A 299 -17.20 36.85 9.57
N THR A 300 -18.33 36.29 9.14
CA THR A 300 -19.66 36.88 9.35
C THR A 300 -20.66 35.80 9.73
N LEU A 301 -21.64 36.16 10.56
CA LEU A 301 -22.76 35.31 10.96
C LEU A 301 -24.03 36.14 10.96
N ARG A 302 -25.10 35.63 10.35
CA ARG A 302 -26.45 36.18 10.41
C ARG A 302 -27.41 35.06 10.78
N ILE A 303 -28.32 35.32 11.71
CA ILE A 303 -29.39 34.41 12.11
C ILE A 303 -30.71 35.02 11.64
N GLU A 304 -31.51 34.22 10.95
CA GLU A 304 -32.83 34.51 10.40
C GLU A 304 -33.93 33.69 11.09
#